data_AF-A0A225D4U3-F1
#
_entry.id   AF-A0A225D4U3-F1
#
_cell.length_a   1.000
_cell.length_b   1.000
_cell.length_c   1.000
_cell.angle_alpha   90.00
_cell.angle_beta   90.00
_cell.angle_gamma   90.00
#
_symmetry.space_group_name_H-M   'P 1'
#
loop_
_entity.id
_entity.type
_entity.pdbx_description
1 polymer ?
#
loop_
_entity_poly.entity_id
_entity_poly.type
_entity_poly.pdbx_seq_one_letter_code
_entity_poly.pdbx_strand_id
1 'polypeptide(L)' 'MRELKRVVKKLGNKHRRRQLKHDLADNPEEAAYAEEDLGRFRSDGYNGLDRDATRKKKDEGE' A
#
# COMPACT_ATOMS: atom_id res chain seq x y z
N MET A 1 -4.28 -1.49 -15.26
CA MET A 1 -4.64 -1.78 -13.84
C MET A 1 -3.87 -0.97 -12.79
N ARG A 2 -2.83 -0.22 -13.19
CA ARG A 2 -1.99 0.61 -12.32
C ARG A 2 -2.73 1.66 -11.47
N GLU A 3 -3.73 2.33 -12.04
CA GLU A 3 -4.45 3.40 -11.34
C GLU A 3 -5.28 2.89 -10.16
N LEU A 4 -6.00 1.78 -10.35
CA LEU A 4 -6.75 1.11 -9.28
C LEU A 4 -5.82 0.73 -8.11
N LYS A 5 -4.68 0.11 -8.41
CA LYS A 5 -3.67 -0.21 -7.38
C LYS A 5 -3.16 1.03 -6.65
N ARG A 6 -2.92 2.13 -7.36
CA ARG A 6 -2.51 3.42 -6.75
C ARG A 6 -3.59 3.98 -5.83
N VAL A 7 -4.86 3.91 -6.24
CA VAL A 7 -6.01 4.35 -5.44
C VAL A 7 -6.11 3.51 -4.17
N VAL A 8 -6.08 2.18 -4.28
CA VAL A 8 -6.14 1.27 -3.13
C VAL A 8 -4.96 1.50 -2.17
N LYS A 9 -3.74 1.65 -2.70
CA LYS A 9 -2.55 1.94 -1.87
C LYS A 9 -2.66 3.30 -1.15
N LYS A 10 -3.18 4.33 -1.81
CA LYS A 10 -3.44 5.64 -1.18
C LYS A 10 -4.45 5.50 -0.02
N LEU A 11 -5.52 4.74 -0.23
CA LEU A 11 -6.53 4.48 0.80
C LEU A 11 -5.95 3.68 1.98
N GLY A 12 -5.15 2.64 1.72
CA GLY A 12 -4.44 1.86 2.74
C GLY A 12 -3.52 2.73 3.59
N ASN A 13 -2.71 3.59 2.96
CA ASN A 13 -1.86 4.54 3.69
C ASN A 13 -2.67 5.52 4.55
N LYS A 14 -3.85 5.96 4.08
CA LYS A 14 -4.73 6.82 4.87
C LYS A 14 -5.29 6.08 6.08
N HIS A 15 -5.72 4.84 5.90
CA HIS A 15 -6.25 3.99 6.97
C HIS A 15 -5.20 3.73 8.05
N ARG A 16 -4.03 3.22 7.64
CA ARG A 16 -2.86 2.99 8.48
C ARG A 16 -2.47 4.22 9.32
N ARG A 17 -2.37 5.40 8.68
CA ARG A 17 -2.05 6.63 9.42
C ARG A 17 -3.10 7.00 10.46
N ARG A 18 -4.38 6.71 10.19
CA ARG A 18 -5.45 6.97 11.15
C ARG A 18 -5.33 6.03 12.35
N GLN A 19 -5.08 4.75 12.09
CA GLN A 19 -4.91 3.73 13.13
C GLN A 19 -3.70 4.03 14.00
N LEU A 20 -2.53 4.27 13.41
CA LEU A 20 -1.33 4.64 14.16
C LEU A 20 -1.53 5.87 15.07
N LYS A 21 -2.28 6.88 14.59
CA LYS A 21 -2.60 8.06 15.41
C LYS A 21 -3.51 7.74 16.59
N HIS A 22 -4.42 6.81 16.41
CA HIS A 22 -5.32 6.35 17.46
C HIS A 22 -4.52 5.53 18.49
N ASP A 23 -3.71 4.57 18.02
CA ASP A 23 -2.90 3.71 18.89
C ASP A 23 -1.87 4.52 19.68
N LEU A 24 -1.25 5.54 19.07
CA LEU A 24 -0.35 6.47 19.78
C LEU A 24 -1.06 7.30 20.85
N ALA A 25 -2.36 7.58 20.70
CA ALA A 25 -3.12 8.35 21.68
C ALA A 25 -3.59 7.45 22.83
N ASP A 26 -4.00 6.22 22.54
CA ASP A 26 -4.58 5.30 23.52
C ASP A 26 -3.52 4.49 24.28
N ASN A 27 -2.49 4.00 23.57
CA ASN A 27 -1.41 3.21 24.16
C ASN A 27 -0.05 3.49 23.45
N PRO A 28 0.61 4.61 23.78
CA PRO A 28 1.82 5.06 23.09
C PRO A 28 3.00 4.08 23.20
N GLU A 29 3.08 3.29 24.28
CA GLU A 29 4.18 2.36 24.52
C GLU A 29 4.10 1.13 23.60
N GLU A 30 2.89 0.61 23.36
CA GLU A 30 2.67 -0.56 22.51
C GLU A 30 2.44 -0.20 21.03
N ALA A 31 2.15 1.06 20.72
CA ALA A 31 1.83 1.51 19.35
C ALA A 31 2.90 1.15 18.31
N ALA A 32 4.17 1.05 18.70
CA ALA A 32 5.26 0.64 17.81
C ALA A 32 5.22 -0.85 17.42
N TYR A 33 4.56 -1.68 18.23
CA TYR A 33 4.45 -3.13 18.05
C TYR A 33 3.10 -3.57 17.47
N ALA A 34 2.16 -2.64 17.31
CA ALA A 34 0.85 -2.92 16.73
C ALA A 34 0.99 -3.40 15.28
N GLU A 35 0.40 -4.56 14.97
CA GLU A 35 0.36 -5.07 13.60
C GLU A 35 -0.62 -4.28 12.73
N GLU A 36 -0.22 -3.97 11.50
CA GLU A 36 -1.09 -3.30 10.53
C GLU A 36 -2.12 -4.28 9.93
N ASP A 37 -3.40 -4.07 10.23
CA ASP A 37 -4.50 -4.72 9.50
C ASP A 37 -5.04 -3.81 8.39
N LEU A 38 -4.61 -4.07 7.15
CA LEU A 38 -5.06 -3.31 5.98
C LEU A 38 -6.38 -3.81 5.40
N GLY A 39 -6.85 -5.01 5.75
CA GLY A 39 -8.07 -5.63 5.23
C GLY A 39 -8.34 -5.38 3.74
N ARG A 40 -9.44 -4.68 3.44
CA ARG A 40 -9.86 -4.33 2.06
C ARG A 40 -8.95 -3.35 1.32
N PHE A 41 -8.02 -2.70 2.01
CA PHE A 41 -7.07 -1.74 1.44
C PHE A 41 -5.73 -2.38 1.04
N ARG A 42 -5.65 -3.71 1.11
CA ARG A 42 -4.51 -4.47 0.62
C ARG A 42 -4.36 -4.31 -0.89
N SER A 43 -3.18 -3.86 -1.31
CA SER A 43 -2.86 -3.57 -2.73
C SER A 43 -2.05 -4.68 -3.40
N ASP A 44 -1.66 -5.69 -2.64
CA ASP A 44 -0.89 -6.87 -3.07
C ASP A 44 -1.68 -7.76 -4.03
N GLY A 45 -3.00 -7.87 -3.87
CA GLY A 45 -3.88 -8.56 -4.81
C GLY A 45 -3.86 -7.97 -6.23
N TYR A 46 -3.34 -6.76 -6.41
CA TYR A 46 -3.15 -6.13 -7.72
C TYR A 46 -1.75 -6.33 -8.31
N ASN A 47 -0.88 -7.09 -7.65
CA ASN A 47 0.42 -7.49 -8.21
C ASN A 47 0.21 -8.52 -9.33
N GLY A 48 0.95 -8.40 -10.43
CA GLY A 48 0.96 -9.42 -11.50
C GLY A 48 -0.29 -9.49 -12.39
N LEU A 49 -1.40 -8.87 -11.99
CA LEU A 49 -2.62 -8.73 -12.81
C LEU A 49 -2.40 -7.86 -14.05
N ASP A 50 -1.40 -6.98 -14.01
CA ASP A 50 -0.92 -6.21 -15.14
C ASP A 50 0.45 -6.80 -15.53
N ARG A 51 0.49 -7.73 -16.50
CA ARG A 51 1.73 -8.03 -17.24
C ARG A 51 2.00 -6.84 -18.16
N ASP A 52 2.26 -5.71 -17.53
CA ASP A 52 2.28 -4.40 -18.15
C ASP A 52 3.54 -4.29 -19.01
N ALA A 53 3.37 -4.47 -20.33
CA ALA A 53 4.44 -4.37 -21.31
C ALA A 53 5.10 -2.97 -21.30
N THR A 54 4.46 -1.96 -20.70
CA THR A 54 5.02 -0.61 -20.55
C THR A 54 6.13 -0.50 -19.49
N ARG A 55 6.39 -1.60 -18.75
CA ARG A 55 7.48 -1.70 -17.78
C ARG A 55 8.78 -2.25 -18.37
N LYS A 56 8.78 -2.68 -19.64
CA LYS A 56 10.04 -2.94 -20.35
C LYS A 56 10.76 -1.59 -20.47
N LYS A 57 11.94 -1.48 -19.88
CA LYS A 57 12.90 -0.44 -20.26
C LYS A 57 12.99 -0.56 -21.79
N LYS A 58 12.74 0.51 -22.55
CA LYS A 58 13.19 0.50 -23.95
C LYS A 58 14.68 0.23 -23.82
N ASP A 59 15.13 -0.94 -24.29
CA ASP A 59 16.55 -1.09 -24.55
C ASP A 59 16.88 0.09 -25.46
N GLU A 60 17.66 1.03 -24.92
CA GLU A 60 18.38 2.00 -25.71
C GLU A 60 19.40 1.17 -26.49
N GLY A 61 18.92 0.55 -27.56
CA GLY A 61 19.71 -0.28 -28.45
C GLY A 61 20.64 0.58 -29.29
N GLU A 62 21.88 0.08 -29.37
CA GLU A 62 22.83 0.11 -30.50
C GLU A 62 23.08 1.42 -31.25
#